data_AF-A0A947WA51-F1
#
_entry.id   AF-A0A947WA51-F1
#
_cell.length_a   1.000
_cell.length_b   1.000
_cell.length_c   1.000
_cell.angle_alpha   90.00
_cell.angle_beta   90.00
_cell.angle_gamma   90.00
#
_symmetry.space_group_name_H-M   'P 1'
#
loop_
_entity.id
_entity.type
_entity.pdbx_description
1 polymer ?
#
loop_
_entity_poly.entity_id
_entity_poly.type
_entity_poly.pdbx_seq_one_letter_code
_entity_poly.pdbx_strand_id
1 'polypeptide(L)'
;MNAFTNFFHVILWQPLFNLLILLCYYLPGHNLGVAIIVLTLLIRVILYPLQDRASRSQLAMQALQPKLKEIQAKYKNNREEQAKAMMELYKTEKINPFSAFLVTLIQLPILFILYRMFWQGIQEENFVYLYSFVQRPEVINPMFLGINLNEPSPFLAVIVGITFFLQSKFAMPKKEKNQNQSPKKSGFADMFQKQMIFLFPILITVVLLRLPAALGLYLLVAGIFMAAQQFFIRKKYYLTKK
;
A
#
# COMPACT_ATOMS: atom_id res chain seq x y z
N MET A 1 28.54 -4.41 10.87
CA MET A 1 27.14 -4.43 10.37
C MET A 1 26.67 -5.89 10.41
N ASN A 2 25.53 -6.20 11.05
CA ASN A 2 25.05 -7.58 11.23
C ASN A 2 24.66 -8.22 9.87
N ALA A 3 24.72 -9.56 9.76
CA ALA A 3 24.44 -10.27 8.50
C ALA A 3 23.07 -9.91 7.88
N PHE A 4 22.05 -9.74 8.73
CA PHE A 4 20.71 -9.31 8.30
C PHE A 4 20.69 -7.89 7.71
N THR A 5 21.41 -6.95 8.31
CA THR A 5 21.44 -5.57 7.81
C THR A 5 22.25 -5.46 6.53
N ASN A 6 23.28 -6.31 6.36
CA ASN A 6 24.00 -6.41 5.09
C ASN A 6 23.14 -7.02 3.98
N PHE A 7 22.42 -8.11 4.27
CA PHE A 7 21.47 -8.72 3.33
C PHE A 7 20.42 -7.72 2.85
N PHE A 8 19.75 -7.03 3.79
CA PHE A 8 18.75 -6.02 3.49
C PHE A 8 19.32 -4.89 2.62
N HIS A 9 20.54 -4.45 2.95
CA HIS A 9 21.22 -3.38 2.23
C HIS A 9 21.54 -3.79 0.79
N VAL A 10 22.22 -4.91 0.59
CA VAL A 10 22.71 -5.35 -0.73
C VAL A 10 21.59 -5.81 -1.65
N ILE A 11 20.56 -6.46 -1.12
CA ILE A 11 19.51 -7.08 -1.95
C ILE A 11 18.33 -6.15 -2.20
N LEU A 12 18.03 -5.25 -1.26
CA LEU A 12 16.82 -4.41 -1.37
C LEU A 12 17.17 -2.94 -1.50
N TRP A 13 17.99 -2.39 -0.60
CA TRP A 13 18.28 -0.95 -0.60
C TRP A 13 19.15 -0.53 -1.79
N GLN A 14 20.28 -1.22 -2.02
CA GLN A 14 21.26 -0.85 -3.05
C GLN A 14 20.70 -0.91 -4.48
N PRO A 15 19.95 -1.96 -4.90
CA PRO A 15 19.35 -1.98 -6.23
C PRO A 15 18.31 -0.88 -6.41
N LEU A 16 17.52 -0.59 -5.37
CA LEU A 16 16.49 0.45 -5.45
C LEU A 16 17.09 1.85 -5.51
N PHE A 17 18.16 2.10 -4.74
CA PHE A 17 18.93 3.34 -4.81
C PHE A 17 19.56 3.52 -6.19
N ASN A 18 20.24 2.50 -6.71
CA ASN A 18 20.85 2.52 -8.04
C ASN A 18 19.81 2.76 -9.14
N LEU A 19 18.65 2.10 -9.05
CA LEU A 19 17.56 2.31 -9.99
C LEU A 19 17.03 3.75 -9.93
N LEU A 20 16.88 4.33 -8.73
CA LEU A 20 16.47 5.73 -8.58
C LEU A 20 17.49 6.68 -9.22
N ILE A 21 18.79 6.48 -8.95
CA ILE A 21 19.85 7.34 -9.50
C ILE A 21 19.94 7.19 -11.02
N LEU A 22 19.83 5.97 -11.53
CA LEU A 22 19.75 5.71 -12.97
C LEU A 22 18.58 6.46 -13.59
N LEU A 23 17.39 6.41 -12.98
CA LEU A 23 16.23 7.16 -13.45
C LEU A 23 16.47 8.68 -13.41
N CYS A 24 17.09 9.20 -12.35
CA CYS A 24 17.46 10.62 -12.29
C CYS A 24 18.44 11.01 -13.40
N TYR A 25 19.38 10.13 -13.75
CA TYR A 25 20.35 10.39 -14.81
C TYR A 25 19.70 10.43 -16.21
N TYR A 26 18.88 9.43 -16.54
CA TYR A 26 18.30 9.29 -17.88
C TYR A 26 17.03 10.12 -18.12
N LEU A 27 16.33 10.55 -17.08
CA LEU A 27 15.10 11.34 -17.24
C LEU A 27 15.42 12.83 -17.46
N PRO A 28 14.61 13.52 -18.30
CA PRO A 28 14.86 14.90 -18.65
C PRO A 28 14.84 15.81 -17.42
N GLY A 29 15.83 16.70 -17.33
CA GLY A 29 15.95 17.69 -16.26
C GLY A 29 16.38 17.14 -14.90
N HIS A 30 16.92 15.92 -14.86
CA HIS A 30 17.38 15.25 -13.64
C HIS A 30 16.39 15.32 -12.48
N ASN A 31 15.10 15.23 -12.82
CA ASN A 31 14.00 15.54 -11.92
C ASN A 31 13.70 14.36 -10.99
N LEU A 32 13.92 14.58 -9.69
CA LEU A 32 13.69 13.57 -8.66
C LEU A 32 12.23 13.11 -8.61
N GLY A 33 11.28 14.01 -8.84
CA GLY A 33 9.86 13.68 -8.79
C GLY A 33 9.43 12.74 -9.91
N VAL A 34 9.90 12.99 -11.13
CA VAL A 34 9.65 12.09 -12.27
C VAL A 34 10.31 10.73 -12.03
N ALA A 35 11.54 10.72 -11.51
CA ALA A 35 12.23 9.48 -11.14
C ALA A 35 11.46 8.68 -10.08
N ILE A 36 10.92 9.33 -9.04
CA ILE A 36 10.07 8.68 -8.03
C ILE A 36 8.80 8.10 -8.66
N ILE A 37 8.12 8.84 -9.56
CA ILE A 37 6.92 8.34 -10.23
C ILE A 37 7.25 7.07 -11.02
N VAL A 38 8.28 7.11 -11.87
CA VAL A 38 8.67 5.97 -12.71
C VAL A 38 9.10 4.78 -11.84
N LEU A 39 9.92 5.02 -10.81
CA LEU A 39 10.33 4.00 -9.84
C LEU A 39 9.12 3.32 -9.20
N THR A 40 8.14 4.13 -8.75
CA THR A 40 6.91 3.63 -8.13
C THR A 40 6.14 2.73 -9.08
N LEU A 41 5.99 3.14 -10.35
CA LEU A 41 5.30 2.35 -11.36
C LEU A 41 6.03 1.03 -11.64
N LEU A 42 7.35 1.03 -11.73
CA LEU A 42 8.15 -0.19 -11.92
C LEU A 42 7.95 -1.18 -10.76
N ILE A 43 8.04 -0.71 -9.52
CA ILE A 43 7.77 -1.54 -8.33
C ILE A 43 6.36 -2.12 -8.40
N ARG A 44 5.37 -1.30 -8.76
CA ARG A 44 3.97 -1.72 -8.88
C ARG A 44 3.75 -2.75 -9.98
N VAL A 45 4.42 -2.62 -11.12
CA VAL A 45 4.37 -3.61 -12.21
C VAL A 45 4.97 -4.94 -11.77
N ILE A 46 6.13 -4.93 -11.10
CA ILE A 46 6.77 -6.14 -10.57
C ILE A 46 5.87 -6.84 -9.53
N LEU A 47 5.22 -6.07 -8.66
CA LEU A 47 4.33 -6.60 -7.62
C LEU A 47 2.90 -6.87 -8.10
N TYR A 48 2.56 -6.50 -9.34
CA TYR A 48 1.22 -6.62 -9.90
C TYR A 48 0.60 -8.02 -9.77
N PRO A 49 1.28 -9.14 -10.12
CA PRO A 49 0.66 -10.47 -10.03
C PRO A 49 0.31 -10.86 -8.59
N LEU A 50 1.13 -10.45 -7.62
CA LEU A 50 0.85 -10.68 -6.20
C LEU A 50 -0.34 -9.83 -5.73
N GLN A 51 -0.34 -8.55 -6.10
CA GLN A 51 -1.41 -7.61 -5.75
C GLN A 51 -2.76 -8.03 -6.36
N ASP A 52 -2.77 -8.52 -7.61
CA ASP A 52 -3.98 -9.03 -8.26
C ASP A 52 -4.58 -10.23 -7.51
N ARG A 53 -3.75 -11.20 -7.12
CA ARG A 53 -4.21 -12.35 -6.30
C ARG A 53 -4.81 -11.89 -4.96
N ALA A 54 -4.16 -10.95 -4.28
CA ALA A 54 -4.66 -10.42 -3.02
C ALA A 54 -5.99 -9.67 -3.17
N SER A 55 -6.12 -8.83 -4.20
CA SER A 55 -7.37 -8.12 -4.49
C SER A 55 -8.52 -9.05 -4.85
N ARG A 56 -8.26 -10.11 -5.63
CA ARG A 56 -9.27 -11.15 -5.94
C ARG A 56 -9.73 -11.87 -4.68
N SER A 57 -8.79 -12.28 -3.82
CA SER A 57 -9.11 -12.92 -2.54
C SER A 57 -9.97 -12.00 -1.67
N GLN A 58 -9.64 -10.72 -1.60
CA GLN A 58 -10.42 -9.72 -0.85
C GLN A 58 -11.86 -9.60 -1.38
N LEU A 59 -12.06 -9.54 -2.71
CA LEU A 59 -13.40 -9.49 -3.30
C LEU A 59 -14.20 -10.78 -3.03
N ALA A 60 -13.54 -11.93 -3.07
CA ALA A 60 -14.16 -13.21 -2.74
C ALA A 60 -14.57 -13.28 -1.25
N MET A 61 -13.72 -12.79 -0.34
CA MET A 61 -14.05 -12.66 1.08
C MET A 61 -15.21 -11.70 1.31
N GLN A 62 -15.29 -10.59 0.57
CA GLN A 62 -16.44 -9.67 0.63
C GLN A 62 -17.74 -10.37 0.21
N ALA A 63 -17.70 -11.26 -0.79
CA ALA A 63 -18.86 -12.04 -1.20
C ALA A 63 -19.28 -13.10 -0.16
N LEU A 64 -18.36 -13.56 0.70
CA LEU A 64 -18.65 -14.50 1.79
C LEU A 64 -19.15 -13.85 3.09
N GLN A 65 -19.13 -12.51 3.18
CA GLN A 65 -19.63 -11.78 4.36
C GLN A 65 -20.98 -12.27 4.92
N PRO A 66 -22.03 -12.57 4.13
CA PRO A 66 -23.28 -13.10 4.68
C PRO A 66 -23.10 -14.45 5.39
N LYS A 67 -22.43 -15.41 4.75
CA LYS A 67 -22.13 -16.73 5.36
C LYS A 67 -21.26 -16.60 6.61
N LEU A 68 -20.29 -15.68 6.61
CA LEU A 68 -19.47 -15.40 7.78
C LEU A 68 -20.29 -14.85 8.94
N LYS A 69 -21.30 -14.00 8.68
CA LYS A 69 -22.21 -13.50 9.72
C LYS A 69 -23.11 -14.59 10.29
N GLU A 70 -23.56 -15.54 9.46
CA GLU A 70 -24.32 -16.71 9.93
C GLU A 70 -23.48 -17.58 10.86
N ILE A 71 -22.23 -17.87 10.50
CA ILE A 71 -21.29 -18.59 11.38
C ILE A 71 -21.08 -17.82 12.69
N GLN A 72 -20.90 -16.50 12.61
CA GLN A 72 -20.73 -15.66 13.81
C GLN A 72 -21.95 -15.68 14.73
N ALA A 73 -23.16 -15.71 14.16
CA ALA A 73 -24.40 -15.82 14.92
C ALA A 73 -24.57 -17.21 15.56
N LYS A 74 -24.24 -18.28 14.82
CA LYS A 74 -24.36 -19.67 15.27
C LYS A 74 -23.41 -20.00 16.42
N TYR A 75 -22.16 -19.55 16.36
CA TYR A 75 -21.11 -19.87 17.34
C TYR A 75 -20.75 -18.69 18.26
N LYS A 76 -21.73 -17.81 18.55
CA LYS A 76 -21.48 -16.56 19.32
C LYS A 76 -20.78 -16.78 20.66
N ASN A 77 -21.07 -17.90 21.32
CA ASN A 77 -20.54 -18.24 22.65
C ASN A 77 -19.31 -19.17 22.60
N ASN A 78 -18.94 -19.67 21.42
CA ASN A 78 -17.82 -20.61 21.26
C ASN A 78 -16.85 -20.08 20.20
N ARG A 79 -15.86 -19.30 20.64
CA ARG A 79 -14.87 -18.67 19.75
C ARG A 79 -14.00 -19.67 19.00
N GLU A 80 -13.73 -20.83 19.61
CA GLU A 80 -12.89 -21.85 18.98
C GLU A 80 -13.62 -22.51 17.82
N GLU A 81 -14.87 -22.94 18.03
CA GLU A 81 -15.71 -23.49 16.96
C GLU A 81 -16.01 -22.45 15.88
N GLN A 82 -16.22 -21.20 16.28
CA GLN A 82 -16.38 -20.09 15.34
C GLN A 82 -15.16 -19.96 14.41
N ALA A 83 -13.95 -19.96 14.97
CA ALA A 83 -12.71 -19.86 14.18
C ALA A 83 -12.52 -21.07 13.25
N LYS A 84 -12.79 -22.29 13.74
CA LYS A 84 -12.73 -23.52 12.93
C LYS A 84 -13.71 -23.48 11.76
N ALA A 85 -14.98 -23.14 12.00
CA ALA A 85 -16.00 -23.06 10.96
C ALA A 85 -15.72 -21.96 9.92
N MET A 86 -15.20 -20.80 10.35
CA MET A 86 -14.76 -19.75 9.41
C MET A 86 -13.61 -20.23 8.52
N MET A 87 -12.62 -20.93 9.09
CA MET A 87 -11.50 -21.45 8.32
C MET A 87 -11.91 -22.58 7.37
N GLU A 88 -12.84 -23.43 7.80
CA GLU A 88 -13.44 -24.47 6.95
C GLU A 88 -14.19 -23.85 5.77
N LEU A 89 -14.99 -22.80 6.00
CA LEU A 89 -15.65 -22.06 4.92
C LEU A 89 -14.62 -21.49 3.92
N TYR A 90 -13.52 -20.88 4.39
CA TYR A 90 -12.47 -20.40 3.51
C TYR A 90 -11.81 -21.51 2.69
N LYS A 91 -11.59 -22.69 3.29
CA LYS A 91 -11.04 -23.86 2.58
C LYS A 91 -12.01 -24.38 1.51
N THR A 92 -13.28 -24.55 1.86
CA THR A 92 -14.32 -25.05 0.95
C THR A 92 -14.51 -24.12 -0.25
N GLU A 93 -14.46 -22.80 -0.02
CA GLU A 93 -14.57 -21.78 -1.06
C GLU A 93 -13.23 -21.50 -1.76
N LYS A 94 -12.15 -22.20 -1.39
CA LYS A 94 -10.78 -22.08 -1.92
C LYS A 94 -10.23 -20.64 -1.87
N ILE A 95 -10.55 -19.91 -0.81
CA ILE A 95 -10.12 -18.53 -0.59
C ILE A 95 -8.98 -18.50 0.43
N ASN A 96 -7.93 -17.72 0.12
CA ASN A 96 -6.81 -17.53 1.02
C ASN A 96 -6.92 -16.20 1.80
N PRO A 97 -7.28 -16.23 3.11
CA PRO A 97 -7.43 -15.01 3.91
C PRO A 97 -6.11 -14.27 4.15
N PHE A 98 -4.96 -14.94 4.00
CA PHE A 98 -3.64 -14.35 4.22
C PHE A 98 -3.06 -13.64 3.00
N SER A 99 -3.73 -13.67 1.84
CA SER A 99 -3.21 -13.02 0.62
C SER A 99 -3.01 -11.52 0.78
N ALA A 100 -3.89 -10.83 1.53
CA ALA A 100 -3.73 -9.41 1.84
C ALA A 100 -2.52 -9.15 2.74
N PHE A 101 -2.30 -10.02 3.74
CA PHE A 101 -1.17 -9.89 4.66
C PHE A 101 0.18 -10.05 3.95
N LEU A 102 0.29 -10.99 3.01
CA LEU A 102 1.51 -11.19 2.22
C LEU A 102 1.91 -9.96 1.42
N VAL A 103 0.95 -9.25 0.82
CA VAL A 103 1.22 -8.00 0.09
C VAL A 103 1.73 -6.92 1.05
N THR A 104 1.07 -6.77 2.21
CA THR A 104 1.49 -5.78 3.22
C THR A 104 2.90 -6.07 3.74
N LEU A 105 3.24 -7.34 3.97
CA LEU A 105 4.55 -7.75 4.47
C LEU A 105 5.68 -7.38 3.50
N ILE A 106 5.44 -7.46 2.19
CA ILE A 106 6.41 -7.04 1.15
C ILE A 106 6.44 -5.51 1.01
N GLN A 107 5.32 -4.83 1.22
CA GLN A 107 5.22 -3.38 1.11
C GLN A 107 6.01 -2.64 2.21
N LEU A 108 6.04 -3.19 3.43
CA LEU A 108 6.70 -2.54 4.58
C LEU A 108 8.22 -2.36 4.38
N PRO A 109 9.01 -3.37 3.95
CA PRO A 109 10.42 -3.21 3.59
C PRO A 109 10.66 -2.11 2.55
N ILE A 110 9.85 -2.06 1.50
CA ILE A 110 9.99 -1.06 0.42
C ILE A 110 9.77 0.35 0.99
N LEU A 111 8.74 0.53 1.80
CA LEU A 111 8.48 1.82 2.44
C LEU A 111 9.65 2.24 3.36
N PHE A 112 10.21 1.30 4.12
CA PHE A 112 11.34 1.57 5.01
C PHE A 112 12.61 1.96 4.23
N ILE A 113 12.86 1.33 3.09
CA ILE A 113 13.99 1.68 2.20
C ILE A 113 13.82 3.10 1.68
N LEU A 114 12.66 3.42 1.11
CA LEU A 114 12.39 4.73 0.56
C LEU A 114 12.41 5.82 1.64
N TYR A 115 11.87 5.52 2.82
CA TYR A 115 12.01 6.37 3.99
C TYR A 115 13.49 6.65 4.29
N ARG A 116 14.32 5.61 4.39
CA ARG A 116 15.75 5.77 4.67
C ARG A 116 16.49 6.54 3.57
N MET A 117 16.11 6.33 2.31
CA MET A 117 16.70 7.03 1.15
C MET A 117 16.37 8.52 1.14
N PHE A 118 15.16 8.91 1.55
CA PHE A 118 14.70 10.29 1.47
C PHE A 118 14.82 11.07 2.78
N TRP A 119 14.89 10.41 3.94
CA TRP A 119 14.84 11.04 5.26
C TRP A 119 15.85 12.18 5.44
N GLN A 120 17.06 12.04 4.89
CA GLN A 120 18.11 13.07 4.91
C GLN A 120 18.41 13.63 3.51
N GLY A 121 17.50 13.42 2.56
CA GLY A 121 17.77 13.62 1.13
C GLY A 121 18.77 12.61 0.57
N ILE A 122 19.06 12.73 -0.73
CA ILE A 122 20.10 11.93 -1.37
C ILE A 122 21.46 12.44 -0.93
N GLN A 123 22.07 11.77 0.05
CA GLN A 123 23.40 12.10 0.54
C GLN A 123 24.50 11.66 -0.43
N GLU A 124 25.55 12.48 -0.54
CA GLU A 124 26.67 12.16 -1.41
C GLU A 124 27.42 10.89 -1.00
N GLU A 125 27.45 10.60 0.31
CA GLU A 125 28.06 9.39 0.87
C GLU A 125 27.44 8.10 0.31
N ASN A 126 26.16 8.16 -0.08
CA ASN A 126 25.46 7.00 -0.65
C ASN A 126 25.94 6.65 -2.06
N PHE A 127 26.63 7.55 -2.77
CA PHE A 127 27.14 7.28 -4.11
C PHE A 127 28.27 6.24 -4.13
N VAL A 128 28.89 5.93 -2.98
CA VAL A 128 29.82 4.81 -2.84
C VAL A 128 29.15 3.46 -3.16
N TYR A 129 27.83 3.37 -3.02
CA TYR A 129 27.05 2.15 -3.29
C TYR A 129 26.54 2.06 -4.74
N LEU A 130 26.94 2.98 -5.62
CA LEU A 130 26.59 2.89 -7.04
C LEU A 130 27.25 1.66 -7.68
N TYR A 131 26.50 0.98 -8.55
CA TYR A 131 27.05 -0.03 -9.42
C TYR A 131 27.94 0.63 -10.48
N SER A 132 28.93 -0.10 -10.96
CA SER A 132 29.92 0.39 -11.93
C SER A 132 29.32 0.96 -13.22
N PHE A 133 28.11 0.53 -13.58
CA PHE A 133 27.38 0.99 -14.77
C PHE A 133 26.43 2.16 -14.49
N VAL A 134 26.25 2.59 -13.24
CA VAL A 134 25.39 3.73 -12.87
C VAL A 134 26.24 4.97 -12.70
N GLN A 135 26.03 5.95 -13.58
CA GLN A 135 26.75 7.21 -13.51
C GLN A 135 26.20 8.08 -12.37
N ARG A 136 27.12 8.75 -11.65
CA ARG A 136 26.77 9.75 -10.66
C ARG A 136 26.26 11.01 -11.37
N PRO A 137 25.01 11.45 -11.15
CA PRO A 137 24.55 12.74 -11.64
C PRO A 137 25.24 13.87 -10.87
N GLU A 138 25.64 14.92 -11.57
CA GLU A 138 26.25 16.11 -10.96
C GLU A 138 25.24 16.91 -10.13
N VAL A 139 24.01 17.01 -10.63
CA VAL A 139 22.90 17.70 -9.95
C VAL A 139 21.64 16.85 -10.05
N ILE A 140 20.96 16.68 -8.92
CA ILE A 140 19.62 16.11 -8.87
C ILE A 140 18.67 17.26 -8.54
N ASN A 141 17.71 17.54 -9.43
CA ASN A 141 16.73 18.58 -9.19
C ASN A 141 15.61 18.05 -8.28
N PRO A 142 15.50 18.52 -7.02
CA PRO A 142 14.48 18.04 -6.10
C PRO A 142 13.12 18.72 -6.33
N MET A 143 13.04 19.74 -7.19
CA MET A 143 11.80 20.47 -7.44
C MET A 143 10.88 19.68 -8.36
N PHE A 144 9.66 19.46 -7.90
CA PHE A 144 8.60 18.83 -8.69
C PHE A 144 7.29 19.59 -8.51
N LEU A 145 6.73 20.10 -9.60
CA LEU A 145 5.48 20.89 -9.59
C LEU A 145 5.47 22.05 -8.58
N GLY A 146 6.63 22.71 -8.40
CA GLY A 146 6.79 23.82 -7.44
C GLY A 146 7.00 23.39 -5.98
N ILE A 147 7.15 22.09 -5.70
CA ILE A 147 7.40 21.54 -4.37
C ILE A 147 8.83 21.01 -4.30
N ASN A 148 9.58 21.39 -3.25
CA ASN A 148 10.87 20.78 -2.94
C ASN A 148 10.65 19.40 -2.30
N LEU A 149 11.09 18.33 -2.97
CA LEU A 149 10.87 16.96 -2.50
C LEU A 149 11.73 16.54 -1.31
N ASN A 150 12.80 17.28 -1.02
CA ASN A 150 13.66 17.03 0.14
C ASN A 150 13.07 17.58 1.45
N GLU A 151 12.07 18.46 1.36
CA GLU A 151 11.44 19.11 2.51
C GLU A 151 10.01 18.60 2.73
N PRO A 152 9.46 18.70 3.95
CA PRO A 152 8.05 18.41 4.17
C PRO A 152 7.12 19.32 3.37
N SER A 153 6.06 18.74 2.82
CA SER A 153 5.03 19.50 2.09
C SER A 153 3.64 19.23 2.68
N PRO A 154 3.05 20.21 3.41
CA PRO A 154 1.70 20.08 3.94
C PRO A 154 0.65 19.84 2.86
N PHE A 155 0.79 20.51 1.72
CA PHE A 155 -0.09 20.34 0.58
C PHE A 155 -0.12 18.89 0.09
N LEU A 156 1.05 18.29 -0.12
CA LEU A 156 1.16 16.92 -0.58
C LEU A 156 0.66 15.92 0.48
N ALA A 157 0.97 16.16 1.76
CA ALA A 157 0.51 15.32 2.86
C ALA A 157 -1.03 15.23 2.92
N VAL A 158 -1.72 16.36 2.77
CA VAL A 158 -3.19 16.41 2.74
C VAL A 158 -3.75 15.64 1.53
N ILE A 159 -3.15 15.79 0.35
CA ILE A 159 -3.58 15.06 -0.85
C ILE A 159 -3.43 13.54 -0.66
N VAL A 160 -2.32 13.09 -0.06
CA VAL A 160 -2.11 11.67 0.26
C VAL A 160 -3.18 11.19 1.25
N GLY A 161 -3.46 11.96 2.29
CA GLY A 161 -4.53 11.69 3.26
C GLY A 161 -5.89 11.50 2.60
N ILE A 162 -6.29 12.44 1.74
CA ILE A 162 -7.54 12.37 0.98
C ILE A 162 -7.55 11.13 0.09
N THR A 163 -6.44 10.84 -0.58
CA THR A 163 -6.30 9.68 -1.48
C THR A 163 -6.52 8.37 -0.72
N PHE A 164 -5.92 8.20 0.46
CA PHE A 164 -6.10 6.99 1.28
C PHE A 164 -7.47 6.92 1.96
N PHE A 165 -8.06 8.07 2.30
CA PHE A 165 -9.43 8.12 2.80
C PHE A 165 -10.42 7.65 1.73
N LEU A 166 -10.31 8.18 0.51
CA LEU A 166 -11.15 7.76 -0.61
C LEU A 166 -10.96 6.28 -0.92
N GLN A 167 -9.72 5.79 -1.01
CA GLN A 167 -9.45 4.36 -1.20
C GLN A 167 -10.09 3.49 -0.12
N SER A 168 -9.90 3.84 1.15
CA SER A 168 -10.49 3.10 2.28
C SER A 168 -12.01 3.10 2.22
N LYS A 169 -12.61 4.22 1.81
CA LYS A 169 -14.07 4.35 1.65
C LYS A 169 -14.60 3.48 0.51
N PHE A 170 -13.91 3.40 -0.62
CA PHE A 170 -14.32 2.56 -1.75
C PHE A 170 -14.08 1.06 -1.52
N ALA A 171 -13.11 0.71 -0.66
CA ALA A 171 -12.82 -0.66 -0.29
C ALA A 171 -13.84 -1.26 0.70
N MET A 172 -14.72 -0.45 1.30
CA MET A 172 -15.77 -0.96 2.19
C MET A 172 -16.82 -1.78 1.43
N PRO A 173 -17.17 -2.98 1.92
CA PRO A 173 -18.32 -3.71 1.40
C PRO A 173 -19.60 -2.88 1.61
N LYS A 174 -20.39 -2.71 0.55
CA LYS A 174 -21.72 -2.07 0.66
C LYS A 174 -22.54 -2.89 1.67
N LYS A 175 -23.04 -2.24 2.71
CA LYS A 175 -24.06 -2.85 3.57
C LYS A 175 -25.29 -3.14 2.71
N GLU A 176 -25.75 -4.38 2.71
CA GLU A 176 -27.09 -4.70 2.20
C GLU A 176 -28.10 -3.86 2.98
N LYS A 177 -28.85 -3.03 2.26
CA LYS A 177 -30.06 -2.38 2.75
C LYS A 177 -31.17 -3.42 2.80
N ASN A 178 -31.12 -4.36 3.74
CA ASN A 178 -32.34 -5.06 4.14
C ASN A 178 -32.91 -4.33 5.35
N GLN A 179 -34.06 -3.70 5.09
CA GLN A 179 -34.94 -3.08 6.08
C GLN A 179 -35.36 -4.12 7.13
N ASN A 180 -35.62 -3.65 8.35
CA ASN A 180 -36.13 -4.40 9.51
C ASN A 180 -35.13 -5.30 10.26
N GLN A 181 -34.12 -4.67 10.87
CA GLN A 181 -33.65 -5.11 12.19
C GLN A 181 -32.97 -3.94 12.92
N SER A 182 -33.41 -3.70 14.16
CA SER A 182 -32.93 -2.74 15.16
C SER A 182 -31.41 -2.59 15.17
N PRO A 183 -30.83 -1.47 15.66
CA PRO A 183 -29.39 -1.19 15.59
C PRO A 183 -28.59 -2.23 16.37
N LYS A 184 -28.31 -3.38 15.75
CA LYS A 184 -27.50 -4.45 16.30
C LYS A 184 -26.09 -3.90 16.39
N LYS A 185 -25.60 -3.79 17.63
CA LYS A 185 -24.21 -3.48 18.00
C LYS A 185 -23.28 -4.08 16.95
N SER A 186 -22.68 -3.22 16.13
CA SER A 186 -21.61 -3.62 15.21
C SER A 186 -20.58 -4.39 16.01
N GLY A 187 -20.26 -5.63 15.60
CA GLY A 187 -19.26 -6.43 16.29
C GLY A 187 -17.95 -5.67 16.41
N PHE A 188 -17.10 -6.05 17.37
CA PHE A 188 -15.79 -5.40 17.57
C PHE A 188 -15.01 -5.24 16.26
N ALA A 189 -15.05 -6.25 15.38
CA ALA A 189 -14.44 -6.21 14.04
C ALA A 189 -15.02 -5.10 13.13
N ASP A 190 -16.34 -4.91 13.11
CA ASP A 190 -17.00 -3.86 12.30
C ASP A 190 -16.64 -2.45 12.80
N MET A 191 -16.53 -2.28 14.13
CA MET A 191 -16.11 -1.01 14.72
C MET A 191 -14.64 -0.72 14.45
N PHE A 192 -13.78 -1.73 14.62
CA PHE A 192 -12.36 -1.63 14.31
C PHE A 192 -12.13 -1.29 12.83
N GLN A 193 -12.83 -1.96 11.91
CA GLN A 193 -12.74 -1.66 10.48
C GLN A 193 -13.14 -0.21 10.18
N LYS A 194 -14.26 0.26 10.75
CA LYS A 194 -14.70 1.66 10.60
C LYS A 194 -13.68 2.66 11.13
N GLN A 195 -13.09 2.40 12.30
CA GLN A 195 -12.07 3.27 12.87
C GLN A 195 -10.83 3.33 11.97
N MET A 196 -10.38 2.21 11.41
CA MET A 196 -9.22 2.18 10.51
C MET A 196 -9.38 3.08 9.29
N ILE A 197 -10.59 3.20 8.74
CA ILE A 197 -10.86 4.05 7.55
C ILE A 197 -10.58 5.52 7.80
N PHE A 198 -10.79 6.01 9.02
CA PHE A 198 -10.55 7.41 9.36
C PHE A 198 -9.20 7.60 10.04
N LEU A 199 -8.85 6.70 10.96
CA LEU A 199 -7.62 6.78 11.75
C LEU A 199 -6.38 6.70 10.87
N PHE A 200 -6.31 5.74 9.94
CA PHE A 200 -5.11 5.52 9.14
C PHE A 200 -4.80 6.71 8.20
N PRO A 201 -5.76 7.25 7.43
CA PRO A 201 -5.53 8.45 6.64
C PRO A 201 -5.12 9.67 7.46
N ILE A 202 -5.69 9.86 8.65
CA ILE A 202 -5.30 10.97 9.53
C ILE A 202 -3.87 10.78 10.03
N LEU A 203 -3.55 9.57 10.52
CA LEU A 203 -2.23 9.23 11.04
C LEU A 203 -1.16 9.43 9.98
N ILE A 204 -1.35 8.88 8.78
CA ILE A 204 -0.35 9.01 7.71
C ILE A 204 -0.17 10.48 7.29
N THR A 205 -1.25 11.27 7.30
CA THR A 205 -1.18 12.70 6.98
C THR A 205 -0.32 13.43 8.01
N VAL A 206 -0.59 13.22 9.30
CA VAL A 206 0.17 13.85 10.40
C VAL A 206 1.64 13.43 10.37
N VAL A 207 1.93 12.16 10.06
CA VAL A 207 3.30 11.69 9.88
C VAL A 207 3.96 12.41 8.70
N LEU A 208 3.31 12.46 7.54
CA LEU A 208 3.85 13.10 6.33
C LEU A 208 4.09 14.61 6.46
N LEU A 209 3.40 15.29 7.39
CA LEU A 209 3.70 16.70 7.70
C LEU A 209 5.14 16.91 8.24
N ARG A 210 5.79 15.84 8.71
CA ARG A 210 7.14 15.87 9.26
C ARG A 210 8.17 15.16 8.37
N LEU A 211 7.72 14.50 7.29
CA LEU A 211 8.59 13.72 6.41
C LEU A 211 8.85 14.45 5.10
N PRO A 212 9.97 14.17 4.43
CA PRO A 212 10.24 14.69 3.10
C PRO A 212 9.12 14.38 2.11
N ALA A 213 8.77 15.37 1.27
CA ALA A 213 7.70 15.26 0.29
C ALA A 213 7.96 14.18 -0.77
N ALA A 214 9.20 13.77 -1.01
CA ALA A 214 9.55 12.60 -1.82
C ALA A 214 8.78 11.33 -1.41
N LEU A 215 8.67 11.08 -0.09
CA LEU A 215 7.92 9.93 0.41
C LEU A 215 6.41 10.11 0.20
N GLY A 216 5.90 11.33 0.38
CA GLY A 216 4.51 11.66 0.09
C GLY A 216 4.16 11.43 -1.38
N LEU A 217 5.04 11.82 -2.30
CA LEU A 217 4.85 11.63 -3.74
C LEU A 217 4.80 10.14 -4.09
N TYR A 218 5.72 9.35 -3.54
CA TYR A 218 5.69 7.90 -3.68
C TYR A 218 4.35 7.32 -3.22
N LEU A 219 3.88 7.66 -2.01
CA LEU A 219 2.62 7.14 -1.46
C LEU A 219 1.42 7.57 -2.30
N LEU A 220 1.42 8.80 -2.82
CA LEU A 220 0.38 9.31 -3.71
C LEU A 220 0.27 8.48 -4.98
N VAL A 221 1.38 8.34 -5.71
CA VAL A 221 1.44 7.59 -6.97
C VAL A 221 1.06 6.13 -6.74
N ALA A 222 1.61 5.53 -5.68
CA ALA A 222 1.35 4.15 -5.34
C ALA A 222 -0.13 3.93 -4.96
N GLY A 223 -0.75 4.90 -4.28
CA GLY A 223 -2.17 4.90 -3.94
C GLY A 223 -3.08 5.04 -5.16
N ILE A 224 -2.76 5.97 -6.07
CA ILE A 224 -3.49 6.14 -7.34
C ILE A 224 -3.45 4.85 -8.16
N PHE A 225 -2.26 4.24 -8.29
CA PHE A 225 -2.11 2.97 -9.00
C PHE A 225 -2.95 1.87 -8.34
N MET A 226 -2.89 1.75 -7.01
CA MET A 226 -3.66 0.75 -6.27
C MET A 226 -5.17 0.94 -6.45
N ALA A 227 -5.66 2.18 -6.41
CA ALA A 227 -7.06 2.51 -6.67
C ALA A 227 -7.49 2.13 -8.09
N ALA A 228 -6.67 2.48 -9.09
CA ALA A 228 -6.90 2.13 -10.48
C ALA A 228 -6.95 0.60 -10.67
N GLN A 229 -5.96 -0.11 -10.13
CA GLN A 229 -5.90 -1.58 -10.17
C GLN A 229 -7.14 -2.21 -9.52
N GLN A 230 -7.53 -1.74 -8.34
CA GLN A 230 -8.71 -2.24 -7.63
C GLN A 230 -9.99 -2.03 -8.46
N PHE A 231 -10.11 -0.89 -9.12
CA PHE A 231 -11.24 -0.61 -10.02
C PHE A 231 -11.29 -1.59 -11.19
N PHE A 232 -10.16 -1.83 -11.89
CA PHE A 232 -10.08 -2.79 -12.99
C PHE A 232 -10.39 -4.23 -12.56
N ILE A 233 -9.81 -4.68 -11.45
CA ILE A 233 -10.02 -6.04 -10.93
C ILE A 233 -11.48 -6.23 -10.52
N ARG A 234 -12.07 -5.25 -9.81
CA ARG A 234 -13.47 -5.30 -9.39
C ARG A 234 -14.39 -5.41 -10.61
N LYS A 235 -14.18 -4.58 -11.64
CA LYS A 235 -14.96 -4.65 -12.88
C LYS A 235 -14.86 -6.04 -13.52
N LYS A 236 -13.65 -6.59 -13.66
CA LYS A 236 -13.41 -7.93 -14.23
C LYS A 236 -14.08 -9.03 -13.41
N TYR A 237 -13.96 -8.99 -12.08
CA TYR A 237 -14.53 -10.00 -11.18
C TYR A 237 -16.07 -10.11 -11.29
N TYR A 238 -16.79 -8.98 -11.34
CA TYR A 238 -18.25 -9.01 -11.48
C TYR A 238 -18.72 -9.42 -12.88
N LEU A 239 -17.93 -9.20 -13.92
CA LEU A 239 -18.25 -9.63 -15.28
C LEU A 239 -18.10 -11.15 -15.46
N THR A 240 -17.18 -11.80 -14.76
CA THR A 240 -16.97 -13.26 -14.86
C THR A 240 -17.95 -14.07 -14.01
N LYS A 241 -18.66 -13.44 -13.07
CA LYS A 241 -19.64 -14.10 -12.18
C LYS A 241 -21.11 -13.91 -12.59
N LYS A 242 -21.36 -13.09 -13.63
CA LYS A 242 -22.63 -13.02 -14.35
C LYS A 242 -22.67 -14.09 -15.42
#